data_AF-A0A9P5BN13-F1
#
_entry.id   AF-A0A9P5BN13-F1
#
_cell.length_a   1.000
_cell.length_b   1.000
_cell.length_c   1.000
_cell.angle_alpha   90.00
_cell.angle_beta   90.00
_cell.angle_gamma   90.00
#
_symmetry.space_group_name_H-M   'P 1'
#
loop_
_entity.id
_entity.type
_entity.pdbx_description
1 polymer ?
#
loop_
_entity_poly.entity_id
_entity_poly.type
_entity_poly.pdbx_seq_one_letter_code
_entity_poly.pdbx_strand_id
1 'polypeptide(L)'
;MAIEDTLQYQSFDGEQAPPPSLNRLRKHIQVLGRGIGIVSHAEKLSLKNEAVTNNQFSWVDEATFAPKPDATPTTPSLPPHRDALGPTPSIDSVREIWAAAFDAELVGHEESHWNLTVQGPILLSALKHLTNLGVSCW
;
A
#
# COMPACT_ATOMS: atom_id res chain seq x y z
N MET A 1 -29.53 30.40 -4.98
CA MET A 1 -28.63 29.86 -3.95
C MET A 1 -29.32 28.65 -3.34
N ALA A 2 -28.90 27.42 -3.68
CA ALA A 2 -29.53 26.19 -3.17
C ALA A 2 -28.68 24.93 -3.46
N ILE A 3 -27.38 24.93 -3.13
CA ILE A 3 -26.54 23.71 -3.14
C ILE A 3 -25.73 23.56 -1.83
N GLU A 4 -25.75 24.57 -0.96
CA GLU A 4 -24.89 24.61 0.24
C GLU A 4 -25.45 23.85 1.45
N ASP A 5 -26.70 23.36 1.40
CA ASP A 5 -27.39 22.78 2.56
C ASP A 5 -27.44 21.23 2.63
N THR A 6 -26.79 20.50 1.73
CA THR A 6 -26.93 19.03 1.66
C THR A 6 -25.70 18.20 2.01
N LEU A 7 -24.60 18.82 2.47
CA LEU A 7 -23.48 18.09 3.06
C LEU A 7 -23.50 18.32 4.56
N GLN A 8 -24.43 17.66 5.25
CA GLN A 8 -24.28 17.46 6.69
C GLN A 8 -22.95 16.76 6.93
N TYR A 9 -21.96 17.53 7.36
CA TYR A 9 -20.66 17.03 7.78
C TYR A 9 -20.88 16.19 9.04
N GLN A 10 -21.13 14.90 8.87
CA GLN A 10 -21.11 13.96 9.98
C GLN A 10 -19.65 13.78 10.42
N SER A 11 -19.34 14.34 11.57
CA SER A 11 -18.06 14.10 12.25
C SER A 11 -17.82 12.59 12.39
N PHE A 12 -16.60 12.15 12.08
CA PHE A 12 -16.15 10.77 12.28
C PHE A 12 -16.02 10.40 13.78
N ASP A 13 -16.12 11.38 14.69
CA ASP A 13 -16.00 11.21 16.14
C ASP A 13 -17.36 11.04 16.84
N GLY A 14 -18.47 10.91 16.09
CA GLY A 14 -19.79 10.68 16.66
C GLY A 14 -19.97 9.26 17.22
N GLU A 15 -20.85 9.10 18.22
CA GLU A 15 -21.26 7.79 18.76
C GLU A 15 -21.92 6.85 17.73
N GLN A 16 -22.24 7.37 16.54
CA GLN A 16 -22.92 6.65 15.49
C GLN A 16 -21.94 5.75 14.74
N ALA A 17 -22.21 4.43 14.75
CA ALA A 17 -21.37 3.47 14.05
C ALA A 17 -21.31 3.79 12.54
N PRO A 18 -20.12 3.72 11.91
CA PRO A 18 -20.00 4.01 10.50
C PRO A 18 -20.81 3.00 9.67
N PRO A 19 -21.36 3.42 8.51
CA PRO A 19 -21.99 2.53 7.55
C PRO A 19 -21.16 1.26 7.29
N PRO A 20 -21.80 0.10 7.04
CA PRO A 20 -21.07 -1.17 6.85
C PRO A 20 -19.96 -1.10 5.80
N SER A 21 -20.16 -0.33 4.72
CA SER A 21 -19.14 -0.09 3.68
C SER A 21 -17.91 0.64 4.21
N LEU A 22 -18.10 1.74 4.96
CA LEU A 22 -17.01 2.49 5.58
C LEU A 22 -16.29 1.68 6.67
N ASN A 23 -17.02 0.88 7.44
CA ASN A 23 -16.41 0.00 8.44
C ASN A 23 -15.56 -1.10 7.78
N ARG A 24 -16.01 -1.66 6.64
CA ARG A 24 -15.20 -2.60 5.84
C ARG A 24 -13.93 -1.95 5.30
N LEU A 25 -14.05 -0.74 4.74
CA LEU A 25 -12.89 0.02 4.26
C LEU A 25 -11.90 0.31 5.39
N ARG A 26 -12.38 0.77 6.55
CA ARG A 26 -11.54 1.00 7.73
C ARG A 26 -10.80 -0.25 8.17
N LYS A 27 -11.50 -1.39 8.28
CA LYS A 27 -10.88 -2.68 8.61
C LYS A 27 -9.83 -3.06 7.58
N HIS A 28 -10.10 -2.80 6.31
CA HIS A 28 -9.15 -3.10 5.26
C HIS A 28 -7.88 -2.25 5.33
N ILE A 29 -8.02 -0.93 5.53
CA ILE A 29 -6.88 -0.03 5.76
C ILE A 29 -6.06 -0.50 6.97
N GLN A 30 -6.72 -0.95 8.05
CA GLN A 30 -6.03 -1.51 9.21
C GLN A 30 -5.28 -2.81 8.90
N VAL A 31 -5.85 -3.70 8.09
CA VAL A 31 -5.20 -4.95 7.67
C VAL A 31 -3.97 -4.65 6.81
N LEU A 32 -4.10 -3.78 5.80
CA LEU A 32 -2.96 -3.38 4.96
C LEU A 32 -1.90 -2.62 5.75
N GLY A 33 -2.31 -1.72 6.66
CA GLY A 33 -1.40 -0.95 7.51
C GLY A 33 -0.60 -1.82 8.48
N ARG A 34 -1.08 -3.04 8.79
CA ARG A 34 -0.33 -4.06 9.53
C ARG A 34 0.61 -4.89 8.64
N GLY A 35 0.68 -4.59 7.35
CA GLY A 35 1.47 -5.35 6.38
C GLY A 35 0.85 -6.68 5.98
N ILE A 36 -0.45 -6.92 6.20
CA ILE A 36 -1.08 -8.21 5.88
C ILE A 36 -1.62 -8.20 4.45
N GLY A 37 -1.23 -9.20 3.65
CA GLY A 37 -1.70 -9.39 2.28
C GLY A 37 -1.26 -8.29 1.31
N ILE A 38 -0.20 -7.55 1.65
CA ILE A 38 0.30 -6.41 0.87
C ILE A 38 1.20 -6.81 -0.31
N VAL A 39 1.69 -8.07 -0.33
CA VAL A 39 2.52 -8.61 -1.41
C VAL A 39 1.74 -9.71 -2.16
N SER A 40 1.86 -9.75 -3.49
CA SER A 40 1.28 -10.82 -4.28
C SER A 40 1.79 -12.20 -3.85
N HIS A 41 0.93 -13.22 -3.93
CA HIS A 41 1.37 -14.60 -3.72
C HIS A 41 2.47 -15.03 -4.71
N ALA A 42 2.46 -14.48 -5.92
CA ALA A 42 3.45 -14.81 -6.96
C ALA A 42 4.89 -14.44 -6.56
N GLU A 43 5.04 -13.35 -5.80
CA GLU A 43 6.36 -12.86 -5.35
C GLU A 43 6.89 -13.57 -4.11
N LYS A 44 6.10 -14.49 -3.54
CA LYS A 44 6.39 -15.11 -2.25
C LYS A 44 7.76 -15.78 -2.18
N LEU A 45 8.11 -16.55 -3.21
CA LEU A 45 9.38 -17.28 -3.22
C LEU A 45 10.57 -16.33 -3.34
N SER A 46 10.47 -15.33 -4.24
CA SER A 46 11.50 -14.32 -4.47
C SER A 46 11.78 -13.52 -3.19
N LEU A 47 10.73 -12.98 -2.57
CA LEU A 47 10.86 -12.15 -1.40
C LEU A 47 11.33 -12.93 -0.16
N LYS A 48 10.90 -14.19 0.00
CA LYS A 48 11.41 -15.04 1.09
C LYS A 48 12.88 -15.36 0.95
N ASN A 49 13.36 -15.63 -0.26
CA ASN A 49 14.78 -15.87 -0.49
C ASN A 49 15.60 -14.64 -0.13
N GLU A 50 15.12 -13.45 -0.48
CA GLU A 50 15.78 -12.19 -0.14
C GLU A 50 15.74 -11.86 1.35
N ALA A 51 14.67 -12.22 2.06
CA ALA A 51 14.59 -12.07 3.51
C ALA A 51 15.59 -12.94 4.28
N VAL A 52 16.04 -14.06 3.69
CA VAL A 52 17.10 -14.90 4.28
C VAL A 52 18.47 -14.23 4.15
N THR A 53 18.72 -13.51 3.06
CA THR A 53 20.02 -12.92 2.73
C THR A 53 20.17 -11.47 3.17
N ASN A 54 19.06 -10.74 3.39
CA ASN A 54 19.07 -9.32 3.69
C ASN A 54 18.12 -8.96 4.85
N ASN A 55 18.71 -8.46 5.94
CA ASN A 55 17.98 -8.03 7.14
C ASN A 55 16.97 -6.90 6.90
N GLN A 56 17.08 -6.14 5.80
CA GLN A 56 16.10 -5.11 5.42
C GLN A 56 14.70 -5.70 5.18
N PHE A 57 14.61 -7.01 4.91
CA PHE A 57 13.36 -7.72 4.70
C PHE A 57 12.97 -8.62 5.89
N SER A 58 13.50 -8.33 7.08
CA SER A 58 13.17 -9.07 8.32
C SER A 58 11.71 -8.97 8.74
N TRP A 59 10.97 -8.00 8.21
CA TRP A 59 9.53 -7.83 8.41
C TRP A 59 8.67 -8.81 7.59
N VAL A 60 9.27 -9.52 6.62
CA VAL A 60 8.54 -10.43 5.72
C VAL A 60 8.13 -11.69 6.49
N ASP A 61 6.82 -11.88 6.63
CA ASP A 61 6.21 -13.04 7.26
C ASP A 61 5.21 -13.73 6.32
N GLU A 62 4.59 -14.82 6.78
CA GLU A 62 3.58 -15.52 5.98
C GLU A 62 2.31 -14.68 5.77
N ALA A 63 1.96 -13.81 6.73
CA ALA A 63 0.79 -12.95 6.66
C ALA A 63 0.96 -11.80 5.63
N THR A 64 2.20 -11.47 5.28
CA THR A 64 2.56 -10.45 4.28
C THR A 64 1.99 -10.76 2.91
N PHE A 65 1.86 -12.03 2.58
CA PHE A 65 1.45 -12.48 1.25
C PHE A 65 -0.07 -12.58 1.14
N ALA A 66 -0.61 -12.12 0.02
CA ALA A 66 -1.99 -12.34 -0.33
C ALA A 66 -2.27 -13.85 -0.48
N PRO A 67 -3.49 -14.31 -0.14
CA PRO A 67 -3.91 -15.69 -0.36
C PRO A 67 -3.87 -16.03 -1.86
N LYS A 68 -3.75 -17.32 -2.19
CA LYS A 68 -3.78 -17.77 -3.60
C LYS A 68 -5.12 -17.37 -4.26
N PRO A 69 -5.10 -16.94 -5.53
CA PRO A 69 -6.32 -16.56 -6.26
C PRO A 69 -7.34 -17.71 -6.39
N ASP A 70 -6.90 -18.97 -6.31
CA ASP A 70 -7.78 -20.16 -6.38
C ASP A 70 -8.47 -20.52 -5.04
N ALA A 71 -8.14 -19.84 -3.95
CA ALA A 71 -8.87 -20.00 -2.70
C ALA A 71 -10.22 -19.29 -2.87
N THR A 72 -11.28 -20.06 -3.06
CA THR A 72 -12.69 -19.59 -3.10
C THR A 72 -12.89 -18.44 -2.13
N PRO A 73 -13.26 -17.23 -2.61
CA PRO A 73 -13.49 -16.11 -1.72
C PRO A 73 -14.77 -16.41 -0.95
N THR A 74 -14.65 -16.93 0.27
CA THR A 74 -15.79 -17.22 1.15
C THR A 74 -16.58 -15.94 1.52
N THR A 75 -16.10 -14.77 1.08
CA THR A 75 -16.79 -13.49 1.27
C THR A 75 -16.44 -12.53 0.13
N PRO A 76 -17.40 -11.80 -0.47
CA PRO A 76 -17.11 -10.68 -1.37
C PRO A 76 -16.54 -9.53 -0.53
N SER A 77 -15.23 -9.61 -0.28
CA SER A 77 -14.48 -8.63 0.47
C SER A 77 -13.97 -7.59 -0.52
N LEU A 78 -14.49 -6.37 -0.45
CA LEU A 78 -13.72 -5.22 -0.91
C LEU A 78 -12.42 -5.21 -0.08
N PRO A 79 -11.24 -5.16 -0.70
CA PRO A 79 -10.96 -4.85 -2.11
C PRO A 79 -10.71 -6.10 -2.95
N PRO A 80 -10.64 -5.93 -4.29
CA PRO A 80 -10.19 -7.00 -5.17
C PRO A 80 -8.82 -7.55 -4.74
N HIS A 81 -8.54 -8.80 -5.13
CA HIS A 81 -7.27 -9.50 -4.90
C HIS A 81 -6.07 -8.56 -5.08
N ARG A 82 -5.00 -8.69 -4.27
CA ARG A 82 -3.86 -7.75 -4.26
C ARG A 82 -3.32 -7.41 -5.65
N ASP A 83 -3.33 -8.38 -6.56
CA ASP A 83 -2.87 -8.24 -7.95
C ASP A 83 -3.73 -7.27 -8.79
N ALA A 84 -5.00 -7.07 -8.43
CA ALA A 84 -5.88 -6.11 -9.08
C ALA A 84 -5.54 -4.65 -8.73
N LEU A 85 -4.74 -4.42 -7.68
CA LEU A 85 -4.26 -3.10 -7.30
C LEU A 85 -2.99 -2.69 -8.08
N GLY A 86 -2.57 -3.51 -9.04
CA GLY A 86 -1.35 -3.33 -9.82
C GLY A 86 -0.21 -4.22 -9.32
N PRO A 87 0.88 -4.29 -10.10
CA PRO A 87 2.01 -5.15 -9.80
C PRO A 87 2.63 -4.82 -8.44
N THR A 88 3.17 -5.83 -7.77
CA THR A 88 4.05 -5.59 -6.62
C THR A 88 5.34 -4.95 -7.15
N PRO A 89 5.82 -3.85 -6.55
CA PRO A 89 7.08 -3.23 -6.99
C PRO A 89 8.23 -4.23 -6.88
N SER A 90 9.20 -4.14 -7.79
CA SER A 90 10.35 -5.04 -7.78
C SER A 90 11.23 -4.80 -6.56
N ILE A 91 11.95 -5.85 -6.14
CA ILE A 91 12.88 -5.78 -5.01
C ILE A 91 13.95 -4.70 -5.23
N ASP A 92 14.42 -4.53 -6.47
CA ASP A 92 15.39 -3.49 -6.81
C ASP A 92 14.83 -2.08 -6.62
N SER A 93 13.57 -1.84 -7.01
CA SER A 93 12.90 -0.55 -6.75
C SER A 93 12.74 -0.30 -5.25
N VAL A 94 12.40 -1.33 -4.47
CA VAL A 94 12.30 -1.20 -3.00
C VAL A 94 13.66 -0.86 -2.39
N ARG A 95 14.74 -1.49 -2.85
CA ARG A 95 16.11 -1.20 -2.39
C ARG A 95 16.54 0.22 -2.72
N GLU A 96 16.24 0.71 -3.92
CA GLU A 96 16.53 2.09 -4.32
C GLU A 96 15.82 3.10 -3.41
N ILE A 97 14.52 2.89 -3.16
CA ILE A 97 13.73 3.74 -2.24
C ILE A 97 14.31 3.68 -0.83
N TRP A 98 14.68 2.49 -0.35
CA TRP A 98 15.25 2.31 0.99
C TRP A 98 16.61 3.00 1.13
N ALA A 99 17.48 2.89 0.13
CA ALA A 99 18.77 3.55 0.11
C ALA A 99 18.61 5.08 0.15
N ALA A 100 17.70 5.62 -0.68
CA ALA A 100 17.39 7.05 -0.67
C ALA A 100 16.83 7.52 0.69
N ALA A 101 15.95 6.72 1.31
CA ALA A 101 15.41 7.00 2.64
C ALA A 101 16.49 7.03 3.72
N PHE A 102 17.42 6.06 3.67
CA PHE A 102 18.53 5.95 4.61
C PHE A 102 19.54 7.10 4.45
N ASP A 103 19.84 7.50 3.22
CA ASP A 103 20.68 8.68 2.95
C ASP A 103 20.04 9.96 3.49
N ALA A 104 18.72 10.12 3.35
CA ALA A 104 18.00 11.26 3.92
C ALA A 104 17.99 11.26 5.46
N GLU A 105 17.95 10.08 6.09
CA GLU A 105 18.08 9.92 7.54
C GLU A 105 19.42 10.47 8.04
N LEU A 106 20.51 10.09 7.37
CA LEU A 106 21.88 10.51 7.71
C LEU A 106 22.13 12.02 7.57
N VAL A 107 21.39 12.71 6.70
CA VAL A 107 21.59 14.14 6.39
C VAL A 107 20.86 15.08 7.36
N GLY A 108 19.97 14.57 8.23
CA GLY A 108 19.50 15.35 9.40
C GLY A 108 18.00 15.32 9.71
N HIS A 109 17.25 14.26 9.37
CA HIS A 109 15.85 14.07 9.77
C HIS A 109 14.91 15.28 9.52
N GLU A 110 15.15 16.06 8.48
CA GLU A 110 14.20 17.12 8.12
C GLU A 110 12.96 16.48 7.47
N GLU A 111 11.79 16.62 8.10
CA GLU A 111 10.54 16.00 7.67
C GLU A 111 10.18 16.34 6.21
N SER A 112 10.43 17.58 5.80
CA SER A 112 10.29 18.07 4.43
C SER A 112 11.12 17.24 3.44
N HIS A 113 12.37 16.94 3.83
CA HIS A 113 13.32 16.20 3.02
C HIS A 113 12.94 14.71 2.98
N TRP A 114 12.51 14.15 4.10
CA TRP A 114 12.06 12.76 4.18
C TRP A 114 10.81 12.51 3.32
N ASN A 115 9.85 13.42 3.34
CA ASN A 115 8.66 13.34 2.48
C ASN A 115 9.03 13.39 0.99
N LEU A 116 9.95 14.27 0.59
CA LEU A 116 10.43 14.33 -0.79
C LEU A 116 11.17 13.05 -1.22
N THR A 117 12.07 12.56 -0.37
CA THR A 117 12.95 11.43 -0.70
C THR A 117 12.26 10.08 -0.61
N VAL A 118 11.20 9.94 0.18
CA VAL A 118 10.46 8.68 0.34
C VAL A 118 9.16 8.68 -0.46
N GLN A 119 8.31 9.70 -0.29
CA GLN A 119 7.00 9.71 -0.94
C GLN A 119 7.10 9.91 -2.46
N GLY A 120 8.04 10.74 -2.92
CA GLY A 120 8.27 10.99 -4.34
C GLY A 120 8.60 9.71 -5.10
N PRO A 121 9.65 8.95 -4.71
CA PRO A 121 10.01 7.69 -5.35
C PRO A 121 8.93 6.61 -5.27
N ILE A 122 8.19 6.51 -4.16
CA ILE A 122 7.03 5.60 -4.04
C ILE A 122 5.97 5.94 -5.09
N LEU A 123 5.62 7.23 -5.19
CA LEU A 123 4.63 7.71 -6.16
C LEU A 123 5.11 7.48 -7.60
N LEU A 124 6.38 7.78 -7.89
CA LEU A 124 6.98 7.56 -9.20
C LEU A 124 7.02 6.07 -9.57
N SER A 125 7.34 5.19 -8.63
CA SER A 125 7.31 3.73 -8.84
C SER A 125 5.90 3.26 -9.19
N ALA A 126 4.89 3.71 -8.44
CA ALA A 126 3.49 3.41 -8.73
C ALA A 126 3.05 3.95 -10.11
N LEU A 127 3.48 5.17 -10.47
CA LEU A 127 3.13 5.82 -11.73
C LEU A 127 3.86 5.21 -12.95
N LYS A 128 5.12 4.75 -12.81
CA LYS A 128 5.86 4.04 -13.88
C LYS A 128 5.09 2.82 -14.38
N HIS A 129 4.34 2.15 -13.50
CA HIS A 129 3.49 1.04 -13.90
C HIS A 129 2.20 1.48 -14.61
N LEU A 130 1.68 2.68 -14.32
CA LEU A 130 0.50 3.25 -15.00
C LEU A 130 0.82 3.79 -16.40
N THR A 131 2.00 4.37 -16.60
CA THR A 131 2.46 4.79 -17.94
C THR A 131 2.70 3.59 -18.86
N ASN A 132 3.17 2.45 -18.33
CA ASN A 132 3.26 1.19 -19.07
C ASN A 132 1.90 0.57 -19.42
N LEU A 133 0.81 1.02 -18.78
CA LEU A 133 -0.58 0.63 -19.10
C LEU A 133 -1.25 1.59 -20.09
N GLY A 134 -0.51 2.54 -20.67
CA GLY A 134 -1.03 3.48 -21.67
C GLY A 134 -1.83 4.65 -21.10
N VAL A 135 -1.78 4.89 -19.78
CA VAL A 135 -2.39 6.07 -19.18
C VAL A 135 -1.42 7.24 -19.29
N SER A 136 -1.55 8.02 -20.37
CA SER A 136 -0.91 9.33 -20.48
C SER A 136 -1.66 10.32 -19.59
N CYS A 137 -1.14 10.60 -18.40
CA CYS A 137 -1.58 11.75 -17.62
C CYS A 137 -1.07 13.02 -18.32
N TRP A 138 -2.00 13.83 -18.82
CA TRP A 138 -1.77 15.22 -19.27
C TRP A 138 -1.84 16.17 -18.07
#